data_AF-A0A2N9Y9G1-F1
#
_entry.id   AF-A0A2N9Y9G1-F1
#
_cell.length_a   1.000
_cell.length_b   1.000
_cell.length_c   1.000
_cell.angle_alpha   90.00
_cell.angle_beta   90.00
_cell.angle_gamma   90.00
#
_symmetry.space_group_name_H-M   'P 1'
#
loop_
_entity.id
_entity.type
_entity.pdbx_description
1 polymer ?
#
loop_
_entity_poly.entity_id
_entity_poly.type
_entity_poly.pdbx_seq_one_letter_code
_entity_poly.pdbx_strand_id
1 'polypeptide(L)'
;MRGSLVTIAMQGDFGKPRPALIIQANQFNEHTSVTVLPITSTLVDAPLLRITLQQDSKNGLQKTSQVMIDKIMTVRCEKISPAFGSIHADKMVEIERCLAVFLGIVK
;
A
#
# COMPACT_ATOMS: atom_id res chain seq x y z
N MET A 1 -0.99 -8.36 -8.56
CA MET A 1 -0.21 -8.68 -7.35
C MET A 1 0.59 -7.45 -6.94
N ARG A 2 1.56 -6.94 -7.70
CA ARG A 2 2.02 -5.55 -7.47
C ARG A 2 0.96 -4.53 -7.91
N GLY A 3 0.80 -3.44 -7.15
CA GLY A 3 -0.19 -2.40 -7.45
C GLY A 3 -1.62 -2.74 -7.01
N SER A 4 -1.85 -3.95 -6.50
CA SER A 4 -3.15 -4.39 -6.01
C SER A 4 -3.44 -3.83 -4.62
N LEU A 5 -4.69 -3.42 -4.40
CA LEU A 5 -5.19 -3.01 -3.10
C LEU A 5 -5.91 -4.18 -2.42
N VAL A 6 -5.50 -4.46 -1.20
CA VAL A 6 -5.94 -5.61 -0.39
C VAL A 6 -6.29 -5.15 1.01
N THR A 7 -7.05 -5.96 1.73
CA THR A 7 -7.23 -5.77 3.17
C THR A 7 -6.29 -6.69 3.92
N ILE A 8 -5.56 -6.15 4.90
CA ILE A 8 -4.69 -6.90 5.80
C ILE A 8 -5.30 -6.95 7.20
N ALA A 9 -5.18 -8.10 7.86
CA ALA A 9 -5.55 -8.28 9.26
C ALA A 9 -4.31 -8.60 10.10
N MET A 10 -3.91 -7.67 10.97
CA MET A 10 -2.81 -7.88 11.91
C MET A 10 -3.35 -8.13 13.32
N GLN A 11 -2.73 -9.08 14.03
CA GLN A 11 -2.93 -9.23 15.48
C GLN A 11 -2.15 -8.09 16.20
N GLY A 12 -2.75 -7.42 17.20
CA GLY A 12 -2.18 -6.28 17.93
C GLY A 12 -2.92 -4.95 17.69
N ASP A 13 -2.24 -3.80 17.84
CA ASP A 13 -2.76 -2.41 17.80
C ASP A 13 -3.60 -2.03 16.55
N PHE A 14 -3.67 -2.91 15.56
CA PHE A 14 -4.38 -2.73 14.30
C PHE A 14 -5.57 -3.69 14.14
N GLY A 15 -6.22 -4.12 15.24
CA GLY A 15 -7.27 -5.16 15.26
C GLY A 15 -8.50 -5.00 14.36
N LYS A 16 -8.62 -3.92 13.57
CA LYS A 16 -9.59 -3.80 12.46
C LYS A 16 -8.88 -4.08 11.14
N PRO A 17 -9.46 -4.88 10.22
CA PRO A 17 -8.91 -5.05 8.88
C PRO A 17 -8.65 -3.69 8.20
N ARG A 18 -7.46 -3.50 7.60
CA ARG A 18 -7.06 -2.21 7.00
C ARG A 18 -6.69 -2.37 5.53
N PRO A 19 -7.02 -1.40 4.67
CA PRO A 19 -6.52 -1.37 3.31
C PRO A 19 -5.00 -1.24 3.26
N ALA A 20 -4.37 -1.91 2.30
CA ALA A 20 -2.96 -1.84 2.01
C ALA A 20 -2.68 -2.02 0.51
N LEU A 21 -1.61 -1.42 0.03
CA LEU A 21 -1.08 -1.55 -1.32
C LEU A 21 0.04 -2.57 -1.36
N ILE A 22 -0.05 -3.57 -2.24
CA ILE A 22 1.06 -4.49 -2.47
C ILE A 22 2.13 -3.80 -3.33
N ILE A 23 3.36 -3.76 -2.81
CA ILE A 23 4.53 -3.16 -3.49
C ILE A 23 5.58 -4.18 -3.94
N GLN A 24 5.50 -5.42 -3.47
CA GLN A 24 6.40 -6.51 -3.83
C GLN A 24 6.45 -6.72 -5.35
N ALA A 25 7.66 -6.89 -5.89
CA ALA A 25 7.83 -7.17 -7.31
C ALA A 25 7.20 -8.51 -7.69
N ASN A 26 6.56 -8.55 -8.86
CA ASN A 26 5.77 -9.71 -9.31
C ASN A 26 6.61 -11.00 -9.43
N GLN A 27 7.92 -10.88 -9.65
CA GLN A 27 8.83 -12.04 -9.70
C GLN A 27 8.95 -12.80 -8.37
N PHE A 28 8.52 -12.19 -7.26
CA PHE A 28 8.56 -12.78 -5.91
C PHE A 28 7.15 -13.17 -5.43
N ASN A 29 6.23 -13.50 -6.34
CA ASN A 29 4.84 -13.78 -5.97
C ASN A 29 4.61 -15.15 -5.31
N GLU A 30 5.55 -16.09 -5.44
CA GLU A 30 5.43 -17.45 -4.90
C GLU A 30 5.79 -17.55 -3.41
N HIS A 31 6.25 -16.45 -2.79
CA HIS A 31 6.59 -16.42 -1.37
C HIS A 31 5.33 -16.48 -0.48
N THR A 32 5.48 -17.05 0.71
CA THR A 32 4.41 -17.17 1.73
C THR A 32 4.07 -15.84 2.44
N SER A 33 4.76 -14.76 2.06
CA SER A 33 4.53 -13.41 2.55
C SER A 33 4.71 -12.38 1.44
N VAL A 34 4.10 -11.23 1.63
CA VAL A 34 4.15 -10.13 0.67
C VAL A 34 4.36 -8.79 1.37
N THR A 35 5.15 -7.95 0.73
CA THR A 35 5.48 -6.60 1.19
C THR A 35 4.43 -5.59 0.73
N VAL A 36 3.90 -4.83 1.67
CA VAL A 36 2.78 -3.89 1.49
C VAL A 36 3.05 -2.53 2.14
N LEU A 37 2.30 -1.53 1.70
CA LEU A 37 2.16 -0.22 2.32
C LEU A 37 0.73 -0.05 2.85
N PRO A 38 0.52 0.19 4.15
CA PRO A 38 -0.82 0.45 4.66
C PRO A 38 -1.38 1.78 4.14
N ILE A 39 -2.71 1.83 4.09
CA ILE A 39 -3.48 2.99 3.63
C ILE A 39 -4.35 3.51 4.77
N THR A 40 -4.44 4.82 4.88
CA THR A 40 -5.27 5.51 5.88
C THR A 40 -6.15 6.57 5.22
N SER A 41 -7.37 6.75 5.73
CA SER A 41 -8.22 7.88 5.36
C SER A 41 -7.97 9.12 6.23
N THR A 42 -7.12 9.02 7.25
CA THR A 42 -6.63 10.18 8.01
C THR A 42 -5.57 10.89 7.18
N LEU A 43 -5.92 12.06 6.66
CA LEU A 43 -5.04 12.84 5.81
C LEU A 43 -4.04 13.64 6.65
N VAL A 44 -2.76 13.57 6.27
CA VAL A 44 -1.66 14.29 6.90
C VAL A 44 -0.88 15.03 5.81
N ASP A 45 -0.48 16.27 6.10
CA ASP A 45 0.37 17.07 5.22
C ASP A 45 1.84 16.65 5.36
N ALA A 46 2.22 15.62 4.63
CA ALA A 46 3.59 15.13 4.55
C ALA A 46 3.85 14.56 3.13
N PRO A 47 4.08 15.43 2.12
CA PRO A 47 4.04 15.03 0.70
C PRO A 47 4.95 13.86 0.31
N LEU A 48 6.11 13.72 0.95
CA LEU A 48 7.04 12.60 0.70
C LEU A 48 6.62 11.29 1.35
N LEU A 49 5.80 11.34 2.40
CA LEU A 49 5.41 10.17 3.20
C LEU A 49 3.96 9.75 2.95
N ARG A 50 3.15 10.61 2.37
CA ARG A 50 1.69 10.47 2.31
C ARG A 50 1.19 10.74 0.89
N ILE A 51 1.15 9.69 0.08
CA ILE A 51 0.70 9.80 -1.31
C ILE A 51 -0.81 9.68 -1.39
N THR A 52 -1.47 10.75 -1.83
CA THR A 52 -2.93 10.82 -1.89
C THR A 52 -3.48 10.00 -3.06
N LEU A 53 -4.44 9.14 -2.73
CA LEU A 53 -5.32 8.41 -3.64
C LEU A 53 -6.73 9.00 -3.53
N GLN A 54 -7.23 9.57 -4.61
CA GLN A 54 -8.65 9.92 -4.70
C GLN A 54 -9.48 8.64 -4.78
N GLN A 55 -10.67 8.63 -4.20
CA GLN A 55 -11.58 7.50 -4.35
C GLN A 55 -11.98 7.35 -5.83
N ASP A 56 -11.89 6.13 -6.36
CA ASP A 56 -12.40 5.82 -7.70
C ASP A 56 -12.81 4.34 -7.81
N SER A 57 -13.47 4.00 -8.92
CA SER A 57 -13.97 2.65 -9.17
C SER A 57 -12.87 1.60 -9.37
N LYS A 58 -11.67 2.00 -9.79
CA LYS A 58 -10.54 1.10 -10.03
C LYS A 58 -9.84 0.72 -8.73
N ASN A 59 -9.68 1.67 -7.82
CA ASN A 59 -9.04 1.45 -6.54
C ASN A 59 -10.02 0.94 -5.48
N GLY A 60 -11.33 1.17 -5.63
CA GLY A 60 -12.36 0.64 -4.73
C GLY A 60 -12.37 1.27 -3.33
N LEU A 61 -11.60 2.34 -3.11
CA LEU A 61 -11.60 3.08 -1.85
C LEU A 61 -12.92 3.85 -1.70
N GLN A 62 -13.42 3.90 -0.47
CA GLN A 62 -14.69 4.57 -0.14
C GLN A 62 -14.51 6.04 0.28
N LYS A 63 -13.25 6.46 0.48
CA LYS A 63 -12.85 7.81 0.87
C LYS A 63 -11.49 8.10 0.25
N THR A 64 -11.22 9.37 -0.04
CA THR A 64 -9.85 9.83 -0.30
C THR A 64 -8.94 9.38 0.83
N SER A 65 -7.84 8.74 0.47
CA SER A 65 -6.94 8.07 1.40
C SER A 65 -5.48 8.31 1.01
N GLN A 66 -4.55 8.02 1.90
CA GLN A 66 -3.13 8.16 1.68
C GLN A 66 -2.41 6.83 1.87
N VAL A 67 -1.51 6.51 0.93
CA VAL A 67 -0.52 5.44 1.09
C VAL A 67 0.58 5.96 2.02
N MET A 68 0.92 5.19 3.06
CA MET A 68 1.91 5.59 4.06
C MET A 68 3.28 5.01 3.74
N ILE A 69 4.13 5.80 3.05
CA ILE A 69 5.45 5.37 2.56
C ILE A 69 6.38 4.90 3.70
N ASP A 70 6.31 5.51 4.87
CA ASP A 70 7.16 5.20 6.03
C ASP A 70 6.77 3.92 6.79
N LYS A 71 5.68 3.26 6.39
CA LYS A 71 5.09 2.11 7.10
C LYS A 71 5.18 0.81 6.30
N ILE A 72 6.26 0.63 5.54
CA ILE A 72 6.54 -0.62 4.81
C ILE A 72 6.50 -1.79 5.78
N MET A 73 5.76 -2.84 5.43
CA MET A 73 5.68 -4.05 6.22
C MET A 73 5.52 -5.29 5.34
N THR A 74 5.89 -6.44 5.87
CA THR A 74 5.70 -7.74 5.22
C THR A 74 4.71 -8.55 6.03
N VAL A 75 3.67 -9.03 5.36
CA VAL A 75 2.56 -9.78 5.96
C VAL A 75 2.46 -11.16 5.34
N ARG A 76 2.07 -12.17 6.12
CA ARG A 76 1.82 -13.53 5.60
C ARG A 76 0.63 -13.50 4.65
N CYS A 77 0.72 -14.23 3.53
CA CYS A 77 -0.35 -14.26 2.51
C CYS A 77 -1.71 -14.72 3.07
N GLU A 78 -1.71 -15.59 4.08
CA GLU A 78 -2.92 -16.04 4.80
C GLU A 78 -3.66 -14.91 5.55
N LYS A 79 -3.01 -13.76 5.78
CA LYS A 79 -3.58 -12.59 6.47
C LYS A 79 -4.10 -11.52 5.51
N ILE A 80 -4.20 -11.84 4.23
CA ILE A 80 -4.49 -10.88 3.15
C ILE A 80 -5.76 -11.33 2.43
N SER A 81 -6.67 -10.39 2.22
CA SER A 81 -7.85 -10.64 1.42
C SER A 81 -7.50 -10.76 -0.07
N PRO A 82 -8.42 -11.29 -0.90
CA PRO A 82 -8.39 -11.01 -2.33
C PRO A 82 -8.28 -9.50 -2.60
N ALA A 83 -7.69 -9.15 -3.73
CA ALA A 83 -7.60 -7.75 -4.15
C ALA A 83 -9.00 -7.19 -4.39
N PHE A 84 -9.30 -6.05 -3.79
CA PHE A 84 -10.56 -5.32 -4.00
C PHE A 84 -10.43 -4.22 -5.05
N GLY A 85 -9.21 -3.88 -5.44
CA GLY A 85 -8.92 -2.85 -6.42
C GLY A 85 -7.46 -2.80 -6.82
N SER A 86 -7.10 -1.78 -7.59
CA SER A 86 -5.73 -1.53 -8.02
C SER A 86 -5.45 -0.05 -8.15
N ILE A 87 -4.19 0.32 -7.99
CA ILE A 87 -3.73 1.69 -8.16
C ILE A 87 -3.53 2.02 -9.65
N HIS A 88 -3.62 3.31 -10.00
CA HIS A 88 -3.23 3.77 -11.33
C HIS A 88 -1.71 3.78 -11.49
N ALA A 89 -1.24 3.65 -12.73
CA ALA A 89 0.18 3.50 -13.02
C ALA A 89 0.99 4.75 -12.68
N ASP A 90 0.44 5.93 -12.92
CA ASP A 90 1.03 7.22 -12.54
C ASP A 90 1.26 7.32 -11.03
N LYS A 91 0.27 6.91 -10.23
CA LYS A 91 0.37 6.86 -8.78
C LYS A 91 1.36 5.80 -8.30
N MET A 92 1.47 4.68 -9.00
CA MET A 92 2.51 3.69 -8.70
C MET A 92 3.92 4.26 -8.89
N VAL A 93 4.15 5.02 -9.96
CA VAL A 93 5.44 5.69 -10.23
C VAL A 93 5.76 6.74 -9.16
N GLU A 94 4.77 7.51 -8.71
CA GLU A 94 4.94 8.47 -7.61
C GLU A 94 5.38 7.75 -6.32
N ILE A 95 4.71 6.65 -5.97
CA ILE A 95 5.02 5.84 -4.79
C ILE A 95 6.43 5.24 -4.89
N GLU A 96 6.83 4.72 -6.05
CA GLU A 96 8.18 4.18 -6.27
C GLU A 96 9.27 5.21 -6.02
N ARG A 97 9.09 6.44 -6.51
CA ARG A 97 10.05 7.54 -6.31
C ARG A 97 10.14 7.89 -4.83
N CYS A 98 9.01 8.05 -4.15
CA CYS A 98 8.99 8.35 -2.72
C CYS A 98 9.58 7.22 -1.88
N LEU A 99 9.34 5.95 -2.22
CA LEU A 99 9.98 4.80 -1.60
C LEU A 99 11.49 4.82 -1.78
N ALA A 100 11.97 5.08 -3.00
CA ALA A 100 13.39 5.12 -3.28
C ALA A 100 14.11 6.23 -2.50
N VAL A 101 13.48 7.40 -2.35
CA VAL A 101 13.97 8.51 -1.51
C VAL A 101 13.92 8.11 -0.03
N PHE A 102 12.79 7.60 0.46
CA PHE A 102 12.62 7.21 1.86
C PHE A 102 13.63 6.15 2.33
N LEU A 103 13.94 5.20 1.44
CA LEU A 103 14.92 4.13 1.71
C LEU A 103 16.37 4.53 1.40
N GLY A 104 16.63 5.75 0.94
CA GLY A 104 17.98 6.22 0.59
C GLY A 104 18.61 5.52 -0.62
N ILE A 105 17.79 4.94 -1.50
CA ILE A 105 18.24 4.25 -2.74
C ILE A 105 18.62 5.29 -3.80
N VAL A 106 17.87 6.39 -3.86
CA VAL A 106 18.16 7.54 -4.72
C VAL A 106 18.29 8.79 -3.85
N LYS A 107 19.11 9.75 -4.29
CA LYS A 107 19.34 11.03 -3.62
C LYS A 107 18.60 12.16 -4.35
#